data_AF-A0A961I7P0-F1
#
_entry.id   AF-A0A961I7P0-F1
#
_cell.length_a   1.000
_cell.length_b   1.000
_cell.length_c   1.000
_cell.angle_alpha   90.00
_cell.angle_beta   90.00
_cell.angle_gamma   90.00
#
_symmetry.space_group_name_H-M   'P 1'
#
loop_
_entity.id
_entity.type
_entity.pdbx_description
1 polymer ?
#
loop_
_entity_poly.entity_id
_entity_poly.type
_entity_poly.pdbx_seq_one_letter_code
_entity_poly.pdbx_strand_id
1 'polypeptide(L)' 'MPVQFSLEQNYPNPFNPSTTLKYALPTNADVRLEIYNVLGQLVKVLVDADQTAGFKTTI' A
#
# COMPACT_ATOMS: atom_id res chain seq x y z
N MET A 1 -15.13 5.05 9.74
CA MET A 1 -14.47 5.45 8.48
C MET A 1 -13.10 6.04 8.84
N PRO A 2 -12.04 5.83 8.04
CA PRO A 2 -10.74 6.46 8.31
C PRO A 2 -10.82 7.98 8.21
N VAL A 3 -10.05 8.67 9.05
CA VAL A 3 -10.05 10.14 9.15
C VAL A 3 -8.83 10.80 8.51
N GLN A 4 -7.80 10.02 8.19
CA GLN A 4 -6.57 10.47 7.57
C GLN A 4 -6.00 9.40 6.64
N PHE A 5 -5.14 9.80 5.71
CA PHE A 5 -4.33 8.87 4.94
C PHE A 5 -3.28 8.23 5.86
N SER A 6 -3.12 6.91 5.78
CA SER A 6 -2.08 6.20 6.52
C SER A 6 -1.67 4.93 5.81
N LEU A 7 -0.40 4.57 5.88
CA LEU A 7 0.15 3.28 5.47
C LEU A 7 0.66 2.57 6.72
N GLU A 8 0.14 1.37 6.99
CA GLU A 8 0.59 0.53 8.10
C GLU A 8 1.90 -0.18 7.74
N GLN A 9 2.62 -0.65 8.77
CA GLN A 9 3.81 -1.47 8.54
C GLN A 9 3.46 -2.72 7.74
N ASN A 10 4.33 -3.04 6.80
CA ASN A 10 4.24 -4.25 6.00
C ASN A 10 4.48 -5.48 6.91
N TYR A 11 3.56 -6.45 6.88
CA TYR A 11 3.66 -7.66 7.74
C TYR A 11 3.24 -8.94 6.99
N PRO A 12 3.96 -10.06 7.14
CA PRO A 12 5.25 -10.19 7.84
C PRO A 12 6.40 -9.54 7.07
N ASN A 13 7.32 -8.91 7.80
CA ASN A 13 8.62 -8.44 7.33
C ASN A 13 9.68 -9.08 8.25
N PRO A 14 10.69 -9.84 7.77
CA PRO A 14 11.28 -9.89 6.42
C PRO A 14 10.38 -10.54 5.38
N PHE A 15 10.48 -10.13 4.11
CA PHE A 15 9.75 -10.65 2.94
C PHE A 15 9.86 -12.20 2.82
N ASN A 16 9.07 -12.92 3.62
CA ASN A 16 8.58 -14.26 3.34
C ASN A 16 7.54 -14.14 2.20
N PRO A 17 7.23 -15.18 1.41
CA PRO A 17 6.84 -15.04 0.00
C PRO A 17 5.62 -14.15 -0.30
N SER A 18 4.83 -13.78 0.71
CA SER A 18 3.84 -12.70 0.67
C SER A 18 3.94 -11.79 1.90
N THR A 19 3.90 -10.48 1.67
CA THR A 19 3.79 -9.47 2.72
C THR A 19 2.53 -8.66 2.48
N THR A 20 1.75 -8.41 3.53
CA THR A 20 0.53 -7.62 3.43
C THR A 20 0.82 -6.15 3.69
N LEU A 21 0.31 -5.28 2.82
CA LEU A 21 0.30 -3.83 3.00
C LEU A 21 -1.13 -3.37 3.25
N LYS A 22 -1.33 -2.62 4.34
CA LYS A 22 -2.63 -2.04 4.71
C LYS A 22 -2.54 -0.54 4.69
N TYR A 23 -3.55 0.11 4.14
CA TYR A 23 -3.61 1.56 4.10
C TYR A 23 -5.05 2.06 4.25
N ALA A 24 -5.17 3.30 4.69
CA ALA A 24 -6.43 3.97 4.95
C ALA A 24 -6.61 5.15 3.99
N LEU A 25 -7.80 5.26 3.40
CA LEU A 25 -8.21 6.33 2.50
C LEU A 25 -9.41 7.07 3.12
N PRO A 26 -9.27 8.30 3.63
CA PRO A 26 -10.38 9.08 4.20
C PRO A 26 -11.41 9.52 3.14
N THR A 27 -10.97 9.66 1.89
CA THR A 27 -11.81 10.02 0.73
C THR A 27 -11.46 9.12 -0.45
N ASN A 28 -12.27 9.17 -1.51
CA ASN A 28 -11.90 8.58 -2.79
C ASN A 28 -10.61 9.25 -3.30
N ALA A 29 -9.68 8.46 -3.82
CA ALA A 29 -8.38 8.95 -4.27
C ALA A 29 -7.80 8.03 -5.34
N ASP A 30 -6.98 8.60 -6.22
CA ASP A 30 -6.07 7.86 -7.07
C ASP A 30 -4.91 7.34 -6.22
N VAL A 31 -4.70 6.02 -6.22
CA VAL A 31 -3.73 5.34 -5.36
C VAL A 31 -2.67 4.68 -6.21
N ARG A 32 -1.42 5.08 -5.98
CA ARG A 32 -0.24 4.44 -6.55
C ARG A 32 0.66 3.90 -5.43
N LEU A 33 0.85 2.58 -5.41
CA LEU A 33 1.67 1.89 -4.42
C LEU A 33 2.82 1.16 -5.10
N GLU A 34 4.04 1.60 -4.80
CA GLU A 34 5.26 1.17 -5.47
C GLU A 34 6.26 0.56 -4.47
N ILE A 35 6.87 -0.54 -4.87
CA ILE A 35 7.92 -1.21 -4.11
C ILE A 35 9.27 -0.85 -4.73
N TYR A 36 10.15 -0.29 -3.91
CA TYR A 36 11.52 0.03 -4.27
C TYR A 36 12.51 -0.87 -3.54
N ASN A 37 13.61 -1.22 -4.19
CA ASN A 37 14.73 -1.87 -3.52
C ASN A 37 15.61 -0.84 -2.79
N VAL A 38 16.61 -1.33 -2.05
CA VAL A 38 17.54 -0.49 -1.27
C VAL A 38 18.39 0.45 -2.14
N LEU A 39 18.48 0.19 -3.45
CA LEU A 39 19.17 1.05 -4.42
C LEU A 39 18.23 2.11 -5.03
N GLY A 40 16.97 2.19 -4.58
CA GLY A 40 15.96 3.11 -5.09
C GLY A 40 15.38 2.71 -6.45
N GLN A 41 15.57 1.46 -6.89
CA GLN A 41 15.00 0.97 -8.15
C GLN A 41 13.59 0.44 -7.93
N LEU A 42 12.67 0.79 -8.83
CA LEU A 42 11.30 0.27 -8.83
C LEU A 42 11.33 -1.24 -9.11
N VAL A 43 10.82 -2.02 -8.17
CA VAL A 43 10.70 -3.48 -8.25
C VAL A 43 9.33 -3.89 -8.77
N LYS A 44 8.27 -3.25 -8.24
CA LYS A 44 6.88 -3.62 -8.56
C LYS A 44 5.93 -2.46 -8.26
N VAL A 45 4.92 -2.30 -9.10
CA VAL A 45 3.73 -1.50 -8.81
C VAL A 45 2.64 -2.45 -8.30
N LEU A 46 2.15 -2.25 -7.08
CA LEU A 46 1.11 -3.07 -6.45
C LEU A 46 -0.29 -2.54 -6.71
N VAL A 47 -0.44 -1.22 -6.80
CA VAL A 47 -1.70 -0.53 -7.03
C VAL A 47 -1.42 0.67 -7.91
N ASP A 48 -2.25 0.90 -8.91
CA ASP A 48 -2.27 2.08 -9.78
C ASP A 48 -3.71 2.26 -10.27
N ALA A 49 -4.58 2.75 -9.39
CA ALA A 49 -6.01 2.83 -9.65
C ALA A 49 -6.75 3.81 -8.71
N ASP A 50 -7.84 4.38 -9.22
CA ASP A 50 -8.84 5.06 -8.40
C ASP A 50 -9.49 4.09 -7.40
N GLN A 51 -9.45 4.46 -6.13
CA GLN A 51 -10.06 3.68 -5.07
C GLN A 51 -11.03 4.51 -4.24
N THR A 52 -12.09 3.84 -3.80
CA THR A 52 -13.06 4.40 -2.86
C THR A 52 -12.47 4.54 -1.45
N ALA A 53 -12.98 5.51 -0.70
CA ALA A 53 -12.65 5.69 0.72
C ALA A 53 -12.83 4.39 1.52
N GLY A 54 -11.98 4.19 2.54
CA GLY A 54 -12.02 3.03 3.42
C GLY A 54 -10.65 2.45 3.73
N PHE A 55 -10.64 1.30 4.42
CA PHE A 55 -9.44 0.53 4.66
C PHE A 55 -9.19 -0.43 3.49
N LYS A 56 -7.95 -0.52 3.05
CA LYS A 56 -7.51 -1.31 1.90
C LYS A 56 -6.38 -2.24 2.33
N THR A 57 -6.31 -3.40 1.70
CA THR A 57 -5.30 -4.42 1.95
C THR A 57 -4.83 -4.98 0.61
N THR A 58 -3.53 -5.09 0.40
CA THR A 58 -2.94 -5.72 -0.79
C THR A 58 -1.74 -6.61 -0.41
N ILE A 59 -1.37 -7.53 -1.30
CA ILE A 59 -0.32 -8.56 -1.12
C ILE A 59 0.65 -8.51 -2.30
#